data_AF-A0A0L0F453-F1
#
_entry.id   AF-A0A0L0F453-F1
#
_cell.length_a   1.000
_cell.length_b   1.000
_cell.length_c   1.000
_cell.angle_alpha   90.00
_cell.angle_beta   90.00
_cell.angle_gamma   90.00
#
_symmetry.space_group_name_H-M   'P 1'
#
loop_
_entity.id
_entity.type
_entity.pdbx_description
1 polymer ?
#
loop_
_entity_poly.entity_id
_entity_poly.type
_entity_poly.pdbx_seq_one_letter_code
_entity_poly.pdbx_strand_id
1 'polypeptide(L)'
;MGFAYGHIWACPPSKGDDYVFYGHPEDQKTPKPKRLQEWYKSMCDEAKLKNYIAEWNDLVVYREKDEINSTIQIPRFSGDYWPDLIEQQIAKLMEDADGKEEGNTTSATGKAGSKAAKSNKKASGKKKLNKKNNKVINRKHSELASALFDMMAKNKDVFFVLQLAKDPSNT
;
A
#
# COMPACT_ATOMS: atom_id res chain seq x y z
N MET A 1 16.67 -0.66 -24.68
CA MET A 1 15.57 -0.80 -23.70
C MET A 1 15.69 0.35 -22.71
N GLY A 2 14.60 1.02 -22.34
CA GLY A 2 14.59 2.29 -21.57
C GLY A 2 13.81 2.21 -20.26
N PHE A 3 13.93 1.11 -19.51
CA PHE A 3 13.29 0.96 -18.20
C PHE A 3 14.04 1.80 -17.15
N ALA A 4 13.30 2.51 -16.30
CA ALA A 4 13.88 3.35 -15.25
C ALA A 4 14.15 2.57 -13.95
N TYR A 5 13.27 1.63 -13.59
CA TYR A 5 13.30 0.91 -12.31
C TYR A 5 13.12 -0.60 -12.48
N GLY A 6 13.77 -1.37 -11.61
CA GLY A 6 13.52 -2.79 -11.36
C GLY A 6 13.04 -3.01 -9.92
N HIS A 7 12.14 -3.96 -9.72
CA HIS A 7 11.57 -4.28 -8.40
C HIS A 7 11.76 -5.76 -8.11
N ILE A 8 12.25 -6.08 -6.92
CA ILE A 8 12.48 -7.46 -6.46
C ILE A 8 11.80 -7.66 -5.11
N TRP A 9 10.98 -8.70 -5.02
CA TRP A 9 10.45 -9.22 -3.76
C TRP A 9 11.19 -10.52 -3.41
N ALA A 10 12.04 -10.47 -2.37
CA ALA A 10 12.83 -11.60 -1.90
C ALA A 10 12.00 -12.58 -1.05
N CYS A 11 11.11 -13.31 -1.71
CA CYS A 11 10.29 -14.36 -1.10
C CYS A 11 10.84 -15.73 -1.49
N PRO A 12 11.33 -16.58 -0.56
CA PRO A 12 11.62 -17.97 -0.85
C PRO A 12 10.31 -18.78 -0.93
N PRO A 13 10.27 -19.88 -1.71
CA PRO A 13 9.08 -20.71 -1.79
C PRO A 13 8.80 -21.40 -0.45
N SER A 14 7.53 -21.70 -0.18
CA SER A 14 7.15 -22.47 1.00
C SER A 14 7.69 -23.90 0.90
N LYS A 15 7.73 -24.62 2.02
CA LYS A 15 8.22 -26.00 2.04
C LYS A 15 7.29 -26.89 1.20
N GLY A 16 7.83 -27.46 0.13
CA GLY A 16 7.10 -28.33 -0.80
C GLY A 16 6.51 -27.60 -2.01
N ASP A 17 6.69 -26.28 -2.11
CA ASP A 17 6.28 -25.49 -3.26
C ASP A 17 7.44 -25.30 -4.25
N ASP A 18 7.11 -25.32 -5.54
CA ASP A 18 8.03 -25.11 -6.64
C ASP A 18 7.62 -23.85 -7.41
N TYR A 19 8.54 -22.88 -7.58
CA TYR A 19 8.21 -21.65 -8.34
C TYR A 19 8.12 -21.88 -9.85
N VAL A 20 9.07 -22.60 -10.42
CA VAL A 20 9.19 -22.77 -11.88
C VAL A 20 9.42 -24.22 -12.25
N PHE A 21 10.44 -24.85 -11.67
CA PHE A 21 10.82 -26.23 -12.00
C PHE A 21 10.21 -27.20 -11.00
N TYR A 22 9.43 -28.15 -11.51
CA TYR A 22 8.83 -29.21 -10.71
C TYR A 22 9.86 -30.27 -10.31
N GLY A 23 9.84 -30.69 -9.04
CA GLY A 23 10.61 -31.84 -8.56
C GLY A 23 12.08 -31.53 -8.30
N HIS A 24 12.34 -30.58 -7.40
CA HIS A 24 13.71 -30.25 -6.99
C HIS A 24 14.45 -31.46 -6.39
N PRO A 25 15.78 -31.57 -6.60
CA PRO A 25 16.60 -32.59 -5.93
C PRO A 25 16.44 -32.52 -4.40
N GLU A 26 16.36 -33.68 -3.75
CA GLU A 26 16.14 -33.77 -2.29
C GLU A 26 17.25 -33.11 -1.46
N ASP A 27 18.46 -33.03 -2.00
CA ASP A 27 19.62 -32.39 -1.40
C ASP A 27 19.68 -30.86 -1.66
N GLN A 28 18.86 -30.33 -2.58
CA GLN A 28 18.77 -28.91 -2.86
C GLN A 28 17.99 -28.19 -1.75
N LYS A 29 18.70 -27.41 -0.93
CA LYS A 29 18.10 -26.64 0.16
C LYS A 29 17.52 -25.32 -0.33
N THR A 30 16.25 -25.07 -0.04
CA THR A 30 15.64 -23.74 -0.18
C THR A 30 16.32 -22.74 0.76
N PRO A 31 16.79 -21.57 0.28
CA PRO A 31 17.38 -20.57 1.15
C PRO A 31 16.34 -20.02 2.14
N LYS A 32 16.74 -19.85 3.40
CA LYS A 32 15.93 -19.14 4.40
C LYS A 32 15.80 -17.66 4.01
N PRO A 33 14.76 -16.92 4.45
CA PRO A 33 14.52 -15.54 4.07
C PRO A 33 15.76 -14.65 4.17
N LYS A 34 16.44 -14.64 5.33
CA LYS A 34 17.65 -13.85 5.55
C LYS A 34 18.78 -14.13 4.55
N ARG A 35 18.99 -15.40 4.20
CA ARG A 35 20.03 -15.79 3.23
C ARG A 35 19.68 -15.31 1.82
N LEU A 36 18.41 -15.36 1.44
CA LEU A 36 17.95 -14.87 0.14
C LEU A 36 18.08 -13.33 0.05
N GLN A 37 17.75 -12.62 1.13
CA GLN A 37 17.92 -11.17 1.24
C GLN A 37 19.39 -10.76 1.09
N GLU A 38 20.30 -11.43 1.81
CA GLU A 38 21.75 -11.20 1.70
C GLU A 38 22.29 -11.49 0.30
N TRP A 39 21.75 -12.52 -0.37
CA TRP A 39 22.11 -12.85 -1.74
C TRP A 39 21.71 -11.74 -2.72
N TYR A 40 20.46 -11.26 -2.64
CA TYR A 40 20.00 -10.14 -3.48
C TYR A 40 20.77 -8.86 -3.20
N LYS A 41 21.04 -8.56 -1.92
CA LYS A 41 21.87 -7.42 -1.54
C LYS A 41 23.26 -7.48 -2.18
N SER A 42 23.94 -8.62 -2.08
CA SER A 42 25.25 -8.82 -2.70
C SER A 42 25.20 -8.64 -4.22
N MET A 43 24.15 -9.13 -4.87
CA MET A 43 23.96 -9.00 -6.31
C MET A 43 23.71 -7.54 -6.72
N CYS A 44 22.89 -6.81 -5.96
CA CYS A 44 22.63 -5.38 -6.20
C CYS A 44 23.88 -4.51 -5.95
N ASP A 45 24.66 -4.82 -4.91
CA ASP A 45 25.93 -4.14 -4.62
C ASP A 45 26.95 -4.34 -5.75
N GLU A 46 27.06 -5.57 -6.26
CA GLU A 46 27.93 -5.88 -7.40
C GLU A 46 27.44 -5.20 -8.69
N ALA A 47 26.13 -5.19 -8.95
CA ALA A 47 25.55 -4.52 -10.11
C ALA A 47 25.81 -3.00 -10.08
N LYS A 48 25.73 -2.37 -8.90
CA LYS A 48 26.09 -0.96 -8.70
C LYS A 48 27.58 -0.73 -8.93
N LEU A 49 28.45 -1.59 -8.38
CA LEU A 49 29.90 -1.49 -8.57
C LEU A 49 30.29 -1.58 -10.06
N LYS A 50 29.61 -2.44 -10.82
CA LYS A 50 29.81 -2.62 -12.26
C LYS A 50 29.10 -1.57 -13.13
N ASN A 51 28.42 -0.60 -12.54
CA ASN A 51 27.62 0.42 -13.23
C ASN A 51 26.51 -0.15 -14.14
N TYR A 52 25.93 -1.31 -13.78
CA TYR A 52 24.74 -1.83 -14.46
C TYR A 52 23.45 -1.18 -13.96
N ILE A 53 23.47 -0.69 -12.72
CA ILE A 53 22.39 0.10 -12.11
C ILE A 53 23.00 1.36 -11.50
N ALA A 54 22.22 2.44 -11.46
CA ALA A 54 22.62 3.70 -10.82
C ALA A 54 22.69 3.54 -9.31
N GLU A 55 21.66 2.94 -8.72
CA GLU A 55 21.58 2.65 -7.30
C GLU A 55 20.50 1.60 -7.01
N TRP A 56 20.45 1.12 -5.77
CA TRP A 56 19.36 0.31 -5.25
C TRP A 56 19.03 0.76 -3.83
N ASN A 57 17.77 0.67 -3.47
CA ASN A 57 17.24 1.11 -2.17
C ASN A 57 16.24 0.09 -1.63
N ASP A 58 16.07 0.06 -0.32
CA ASP A 58 14.88 -0.56 0.26
C ASP A 58 13.64 0.30 0.02
N LEU A 59 12.46 -0.24 0.31
CA LEU A 59 11.21 0.43 0.00
C LEU A 59 10.98 1.71 0.85
N VAL A 60 11.59 1.81 2.03
CA VAL A 60 11.48 3.00 2.90
C VAL A 60 12.28 4.14 2.28
N VAL A 61 13.54 3.87 1.90
CA VAL A 61 14.39 4.88 1.26
C VAL A 61 13.83 5.27 -0.11
N TYR A 62 13.29 4.31 -0.88
CA TYR A 62 12.61 4.60 -2.14
C TYR A 62 11.41 5.54 -1.94
N ARG A 63 10.55 5.25 -0.96
CA ARG A 63 9.40 6.10 -0.62
C ARG A 63 9.84 7.53 -0.28
N GLU A 64 10.90 7.68 0.52
CA GLU A 64 11.42 8.98 0.92
C GLU A 64 11.98 9.78 -0.27
N LYS A 65 12.73 9.12 -1.17
CA LYS A 65 13.32 9.75 -2.35
C LYS A 65 12.29 10.18 -3.40
N ASP A 66 11.30 9.33 -3.67
CA ASP A 66 10.25 9.58 -4.66
C ASP A 66 9.02 10.29 -4.05
N GLU A 67 9.12 10.75 -2.80
CA GLU A 67 8.06 11.47 -2.07
C GLU A 67 6.69 10.77 -2.11
N ILE A 68 6.71 9.44 -1.94
CA ILE A 68 5.50 8.60 -1.98
C ILE A 68 4.69 8.82 -0.71
N ASN A 69 3.54 9.48 -0.87
CA ASN A 69 2.66 9.92 0.22
C ASN A 69 1.25 9.30 0.16
N SER A 70 0.94 8.54 -0.89
CA SER A 70 -0.33 7.84 -1.05
C SER A 70 -0.13 6.41 -1.54
N THR A 71 -1.07 5.52 -1.18
CA THR A 71 -1.09 4.13 -1.61
C THR A 71 -1.23 3.96 -3.13
N ILE A 72 -1.75 4.96 -3.83
CA ILE A 72 -1.90 4.93 -5.30
C ILE A 72 -0.59 5.10 -6.06
N GLN A 73 0.45 5.64 -5.40
CA GLN A 73 1.74 5.94 -6.02
C GLN A 73 2.69 4.73 -6.00
N ILE A 74 2.34 3.67 -5.26
CA ILE A 74 3.15 2.45 -5.21
C ILE A 74 2.93 1.65 -6.48
N PRO A 75 4.01 1.14 -7.10
CA PRO A 75 3.89 0.22 -8.22
C PRO A 75 3.04 -0.99 -7.87
N ARG A 76 2.03 -1.29 -8.70
CA ARG A 76 1.17 -2.46 -8.54
C ARG A 76 1.52 -3.51 -9.57
N PHE A 77 2.08 -4.62 -9.12
CA PHE A 77 2.42 -5.77 -9.95
C PHE A 77 1.48 -6.93 -9.65
N SER A 78 1.18 -7.76 -10.65
CA SER A 78 0.35 -8.96 -10.47
C SER A 78 1.11 -10.01 -9.66
N GLY A 79 0.45 -10.58 -8.63
CA GLY A 79 1.04 -11.58 -7.75
C GLY A 79 2.07 -11.04 -6.75
N ASP A 80 2.16 -9.71 -6.61
CA ASP A 80 3.01 -9.07 -5.62
C ASP A 80 2.29 -8.91 -4.27
N TYR A 81 3.06 -8.65 -3.22
CA TYR A 81 2.58 -8.53 -1.85
C TYR A 81 1.68 -7.31 -1.61
N TRP A 82 1.96 -6.17 -2.26
CA TRP A 82 1.35 -4.89 -1.94
C TRP A 82 -0.14 -4.78 -2.31
N PRO A 83 -0.60 -5.21 -3.50
CA PRO A 83 -2.02 -5.15 -3.84
C PRO A 83 -2.91 -5.88 -2.82
N ASP A 84 -2.59 -7.14 -2.51
CA ASP A 84 -3.36 -7.97 -1.58
C ASP A 84 -3.39 -7.34 -0.17
N LEU A 85 -2.25 -6.84 0.30
CA LEU A 85 -2.18 -6.17 1.60
C LEU A 85 -3.06 -4.91 1.63
N ILE A 86 -3.02 -4.08 0.58
CA ILE A 86 -3.82 -2.85 0.49
C ILE A 86 -5.31 -3.20 0.50
N GLU A 87 -5.73 -4.23 -0.23
CA GLU A 87 -7.11 -4.70 -0.26
C GLU A 87 -7.58 -5.16 1.13
N GLN A 88 -6.75 -5.94 1.84
CA GLN A 88 -7.05 -6.36 3.22
C GLN A 88 -7.20 -5.17 4.18
N GLN A 89 -6.34 -4.15 4.06
CA GLN A 89 -6.45 -2.95 4.90
C GLN A 89 -7.71 -2.14 4.56
N ILE A 90 -8.08 -2.04 3.28
CA ILE A 90 -9.32 -1.37 2.86
C ILE A 90 -10.53 -2.10 3.44
N ALA A 91 -10.59 -3.43 3.35
CA ALA A 91 -11.67 -4.23 3.90
C ALA A 91 -11.84 -4.00 5.40
N LYS A 92 -10.72 -4.04 6.15
CA LYS A 92 -10.73 -3.75 7.60
C LYS A 92 -11.27 -2.35 7.93
N LEU A 93 -10.85 -1.32 7.18
CA LEU A 93 -11.33 0.06 7.35
C LEU A 93 -12.79 0.27 6.94
N MET A 94 -13.36 -0.65 6.15
CA MET A 94 -14.78 -0.68 5.81
C MET A 94 -15.59 -1.28 6.97
N GLU A 95 -15.18 -2.43 7.51
CA GLU A 95 -15.83 -3.09 8.64
C GLU A 95 -15.87 -2.20 9.91
N ASP A 96 -14.75 -1.53 10.23
CA ASP A 96 -14.65 -0.62 11.39
C ASP A 96 -15.58 0.62 11.30
N ALA A 97 -16.13 0.90 10.12
CA ALA A 97 -17.07 2.01 9.92
C ALA A 97 -18.52 1.58 10.16
N ASP A 98 -18.90 0.37 9.75
CA ASP A 98 -20.26 -0.15 9.94
C ASP A 98 -20.57 -0.41 11.42
N GLY A 99 -19.57 -0.83 12.21
CA GLY A 99 -19.71 -1.00 13.67
C GLY A 99 -19.87 0.30 14.48
N LYS A 100 -19.71 1.48 13.87
CA LYS A 100 -19.84 2.79 14.54
C LYS A 100 -21.15 3.54 14.21
N GLU A 101 -21.98 3.05 13.29
CA GLU A 101 -23.24 3.72 12.93
C GLU A 101 -24.45 3.31 13.80
N GLU A 102 -24.38 2.25 14.62
CA GLU A 102 -25.50 1.82 15.49
C GLU A 102 -25.73 2.69 16.75
N GLY A 103 -24.90 3.70 16.99
CA GLY A 103 -24.92 4.48 18.24
C GLY A 103 -25.77 5.76 18.26
N ASN A 104 -26.56 6.08 17.23
CA ASN A 104 -27.37 7.31 17.23
C ASN A 104 -28.75 7.14 16.61
N THR A 105 -29.55 6.21 17.15
CA THR A 105 -31.01 6.24 17.02
C THR A 105 -31.63 6.50 18.39
N THR A 106 -31.74 7.78 18.77
CA THR A 106 -32.76 8.19 19.75
C THR A 106 -34.08 8.37 19.02
N SER A 107 -34.91 7.34 19.20
CA SER A 107 -36.34 7.29 19.00
C SER A 107 -37.09 8.56 19.45
N ALA A 108 -37.93 9.11 18.57
CA ALA A 108 -39.13 9.83 18.96
C ALA A 108 -40.24 9.60 17.93
N THR A 109 -41.12 8.67 18.28
CA THR A 109 -42.44 8.41 17.71
C THR A 109 -43.37 9.63 17.81
N GLY A 110 -44.14 9.94 16.76
CA GLY A 110 -45.23 10.93 16.83
C GLY A 110 -45.98 11.11 15.51
N LYS A 111 -47.27 10.73 15.51
CA LYS A 111 -48.24 10.76 14.41
C LYS A 111 -48.60 12.16 13.88
N ALA A 112 -49.15 12.13 12.66
CA ALA A 112 -49.71 13.17 11.80
C ALA A 112 -50.50 14.34 12.44
N GLY A 113 -50.37 15.53 11.81
CA GLY A 113 -51.25 16.68 11.98
C GLY A 113 -50.86 17.85 11.04
N SER A 114 -51.74 18.18 10.11
CA SER A 114 -51.62 19.17 9.01
C SER A 114 -51.66 20.65 9.43
N LYS A 115 -50.86 21.53 8.77
CA LYS A 115 -51.28 22.76 8.04
C LYS A 115 -50.08 23.70 7.71
N ALA A 116 -50.26 24.47 6.62
CA ALA A 116 -49.28 25.25 5.88
C ALA A 116 -48.77 26.55 6.55
N ALA A 117 -47.54 26.99 6.23
CA ALA A 117 -47.20 28.31 5.67
C ALA A 117 -45.69 28.65 5.77
N LYS A 118 -45.13 29.11 4.64
CA LYS A 118 -43.97 30.02 4.41
C LYS A 118 -42.80 30.07 5.42
N SER A 119 -41.59 29.76 4.95
CA SER A 119 -40.50 30.75 4.73
C SER A 119 -39.11 30.10 4.57
N ASN A 120 -38.26 30.79 3.80
CA ASN A 120 -36.89 30.48 3.42
C ASN A 120 -35.95 30.04 4.57
N LYS A 121 -35.24 28.91 4.39
CA LYS A 121 -33.79 28.69 4.69
C LYS A 121 -33.44 27.19 4.65
N LYS A 122 -33.16 26.61 3.48
CA LYS A 122 -32.48 25.28 3.40
C LYS A 122 -31.50 25.20 2.22
N ALA A 123 -30.46 26.05 2.25
CA ALA A 123 -29.26 25.86 1.41
C ALA A 123 -27.98 25.57 2.24
N SER A 124 -28.08 25.50 3.57
CA SER A 124 -26.93 25.34 4.49
C SER A 124 -26.68 23.92 4.99
N GLY A 125 -27.59 22.97 4.74
CA GLY A 125 -27.47 21.57 5.18
C GLY A 125 -26.58 20.69 4.29
N LYS A 126 -26.64 20.86 2.95
CA LYS A 126 -25.87 20.05 1.99
C LYS A 126 -24.36 20.32 2.06
N LYS A 127 -23.93 21.58 2.29
CA LYS A 127 -22.49 21.92 2.48
C LYS A 127 -21.90 21.31 3.75
N LYS A 128 -22.67 21.18 4.84
CA LYS A 128 -22.18 20.59 6.11
C LYS A 128 -22.05 19.06 6.03
N LEU A 129 -22.97 18.38 5.35
CA LEU A 129 -22.89 16.92 5.12
C LEU A 129 -21.72 16.55 4.21
N ASN A 130 -21.51 17.27 3.09
CA ASN A 130 -20.35 17.05 2.21
C ASN A 130 -19.01 17.28 2.93
N LYS A 131 -18.91 18.30 3.79
CA LYS A 131 -17.69 18.57 4.56
C LYS A 131 -17.40 17.47 5.60
N LYS A 132 -18.45 16.88 6.19
CA LYS A 132 -18.32 15.77 7.14
C LYS A 132 -17.90 14.47 6.43
N ASN A 133 -18.50 14.17 5.28
CA ASN A 133 -18.14 12.99 4.47
C ASN A 133 -16.71 13.09 3.94
N ASN A 134 -16.30 14.26 3.43
CA ASN A 134 -14.92 14.46 2.94
C ASN A 134 -13.88 14.34 4.07
N LYS A 135 -14.22 14.78 5.30
CA LYS A 135 -13.37 14.62 6.49
C LYS A 135 -13.26 13.15 6.93
N VAL A 136 -14.28 12.33 6.69
CA VAL A 136 -14.23 10.88 6.97
C VAL A 136 -13.35 10.19 5.93
N ILE A 137 -13.56 10.47 4.65
CA ILE A 137 -12.76 9.89 3.55
C ILE A 137 -11.27 10.24 3.69
N ASN A 138 -10.94 11.51 3.94
CA ASN A 138 -9.55 11.93 4.12
C ASN A 138 -8.88 11.26 5.33
N ARG A 139 -9.64 10.99 6.40
CA ARG A 139 -9.11 10.24 7.55
C ARG A 139 -8.80 8.80 7.17
N LYS A 140 -9.72 8.10 6.49
CA LYS A 140 -9.51 6.73 6.02
C LYS A 140 -8.31 6.63 5.06
N HIS A 141 -8.16 7.59 4.15
CA HIS A 141 -7.01 7.63 3.24
C HIS A 141 -5.69 7.81 4.00
N SER A 142 -5.66 8.69 5.02
CA SER A 142 -4.49 8.88 5.87
C SER A 142 -4.16 7.63 6.70
N GLU A 143 -5.16 6.94 7.22
CA GLU A 143 -5.00 5.72 8.01
C GLU A 143 -4.46 4.57 7.17
N LEU A 144 -4.99 4.40 5.95
CA LEU A 144 -4.50 3.43 4.98
C LEU A 144 -3.03 3.71 4.61
N ALA A 145 -2.68 4.97 4.35
CA ALA A 145 -1.31 5.36 4.05
C ALA A 145 -0.37 5.09 5.23
N SER A 146 -0.78 5.41 6.46
CA SER A 146 0.00 5.12 7.66
C SER A 146 0.23 3.62 7.86
N ALA A 147 -0.83 2.81 7.77
CA ALA A 147 -0.74 1.36 7.94
C ALA A 147 0.20 0.72 6.91
N LEU A 148 0.12 1.19 5.67
CA LEU A 148 1.02 0.79 4.61
C LEU A 148 2.48 1.15 4.94
N PHE A 149 2.76 2.39 5.37
CA PHE A 149 4.14 2.80 5.68
C PHE A 149 4.74 2.00 6.84
N ASP A 150 3.93 1.68 7.85
CA ASP A 150 4.36 0.77 8.92
C ASP A 150 4.72 -0.62 8.38
N MET A 151 3.95 -1.11 7.39
CA MET A 151 4.22 -2.40 6.74
C MET A 151 5.44 -2.35 5.82
N MET A 152 5.71 -1.23 5.13
CA MET A 152 6.95 -1.01 4.40
C MET A 152 8.16 -1.07 5.34
N ALA A 153 8.09 -0.38 6.49
CA ALA A 153 9.17 -0.38 7.47
C ALA A 153 9.43 -1.78 8.05
N LYS A 154 8.37 -2.54 8.35
CA LYS A 154 8.47 -3.92 8.86
C LYS A 154 9.08 -4.90 7.86
N ASN A 155 8.84 -4.70 6.56
CA ASN A 155 9.28 -5.61 5.50
C ASN A 155 10.40 -5.03 4.62
N LYS A 156 11.07 -3.96 5.06
CA LYS A 156 12.03 -3.20 4.24
C LYS A 156 13.16 -4.06 3.67
N ASP A 157 13.63 -5.06 4.42
CA ASP A 157 14.75 -5.91 3.99
C ASP A 157 14.34 -6.98 2.96
N VAL A 158 13.06 -7.07 2.60
CA VAL A 158 12.52 -8.07 1.66
C VAL A 158 12.28 -7.47 0.27
N PHE A 159 12.14 -6.14 0.15
CA PHE A 159 11.83 -5.45 -1.10
C PHE A 159 13.01 -4.59 -1.55
N PHE A 160 13.43 -4.77 -2.79
CA PHE A 160 14.53 -4.03 -3.40
C PHE A 160 14.02 -3.24 -4.59
N VAL A 161 14.34 -1.95 -4.63
CA VAL A 161 14.04 -1.06 -5.76
C VAL A 161 15.36 -0.65 -6.39
N LEU A 162 15.59 -1.06 -7.64
CA LEU A 162 16.81 -0.82 -8.39
C LEU A 162 16.54 0.32 -9.39
N GLN A 163 17.29 1.41 -9.29
CA GLN A 163 17.28 2.46 -10.29
C GLN A 163 18.24 2.08 -11.42
N LEU A 164 17.70 1.75 -12.59
CA LEU A 164 18.46 1.25 -13.74
C LEU A 164 19.13 2.38 -14.52
N ALA A 165 18.44 3.51 -14.67
CA ALA A 165 18.94 4.71 -15.32
C ALA A 165 18.82 5.90 -14.37
N LYS A 166 19.84 6.77 -14.32
CA LYS A 166 19.71 8.05 -13.63
C LYS A 166 18.69 8.92 -14.36
N ASP A 167 17.83 9.58 -13.59
CA ASP A 167 16.93 10.60 -14.15
C ASP A 167 17.78 11.71 -14.79
N PRO A 168 17.65 11.96 -16.11
CA PRO A 168 18.39 13.02 -16.79
C PRO A 168 18.09 14.43 -16.26
N SER A 169 17.00 14.60 -15.50
CA SER A 169 16.59 15.90 -14.93
C SER A 169 17.35 16.29 -13.66
N ASN A 170 18.21 15.42 -13.12
CA ASN A 170 18.93 15.63 -11.85
C ASN A 170 20.46 15.73 -12.02
N THR A 171 20.92 16.25 -13.17
CA THR A 171 22.34 16.55 -13.46
C THR A 171 22.55 17.99 -13.88
#